data_AF-A0A8T4N9D9-F1
#
_entry.id   AF-A0A8T4N9D9-F1
#
_cell.length_a   1.000
_cell.length_b   1.000
_cell.length_c   1.000
_cell.angle_alpha   90.00
_cell.angle_beta   90.00
_cell.angle_gamma   90.00
#
_symmetry.space_group_name_H-M   'P 1'
#
loop_
_entity.id
_entity.type
_entity.pdbx_description
1 polymer ?
#
loop_
_entity_poly.entity_id
_entity_poly.type
_entity_poly.pdbx_seq_one_letter_code
_entity_poly.pdbx_strand_id
1 'polypeptide(L)'
;MREELKHLLEKWKDLRQLTLDLLSELPEENLSFSVGKNMGTIGKQYRHIGDVQICYNEAIKTGKVDFGKYRRDYSVETSKMKLLEFLEEVNMEMLKLIEEKEDVKIDWFGEKLNLEEHLNSLIEHEILHHGELVVYIRVLDLKFPESWGMWGL
;
A
#
# COMPACT_ATOMS: atom_id res chain seq x y z
N MET A 1 17.02 1.81 -15.29
CA MET A 1 16.80 1.88 -13.84
C MET A 1 18.12 2.07 -13.09
N ARG A 2 18.28 3.23 -12.43
CA ARG A 2 19.35 3.54 -11.46
C ARG A 2 19.37 2.51 -10.33
N GLU A 3 20.55 2.22 -9.77
CA GLU A 3 20.70 1.19 -8.73
C GLU A 3 19.94 1.51 -7.43
N GLU A 4 19.93 2.78 -7.00
CA GLU A 4 19.13 3.25 -5.86
C GLU A 4 17.63 2.96 -6.04
N LEU A 5 17.09 3.31 -7.21
CA LEU A 5 15.69 3.07 -7.56
C LEU A 5 15.36 1.57 -7.61
N LYS A 6 16.26 0.73 -8.14
CA LYS A 6 16.08 -0.73 -8.10
C LYS A 6 16.01 -1.24 -6.66
N HIS A 7 16.93 -0.79 -5.80
CA HIS A 7 16.95 -1.21 -4.40
C HIS A 7 15.67 -0.80 -3.66
N LEU A 8 15.20 0.43 -3.86
CA LEU A 8 13.93 0.89 -3.29
C LEU A 8 12.73 0.11 -3.83
N LEU A 9 12.74 -0.26 -5.12
CA LEU A 9 11.68 -1.07 -5.71
C LEU A 9 11.62 -2.46 -5.10
N GLU A 10 12.76 -3.12 -4.90
CA GLU A 10 12.81 -4.41 -4.21
C GLU A 10 12.36 -4.28 -2.75
N LYS A 11 12.78 -3.23 -2.04
CA LYS A 11 12.30 -2.95 -0.68
C LYS A 11 10.78 -2.75 -0.63
N TRP A 12 10.21 -2.04 -1.61
CA TRP A 12 8.76 -1.88 -1.72
C TRP A 12 8.06 -3.21 -2.00
N LYS A 13 8.61 -4.06 -2.89
CA LYS A 13 8.05 -5.40 -3.15
C LYS A 13 8.05 -6.28 -1.90
N ASP A 14 9.16 -6.29 -1.15
CA ASP A 14 9.26 -7.04 0.11
C ASP A 14 8.21 -6.55 1.12
N LEU A 15 8.08 -5.24 1.29
CA LEU A 15 7.07 -4.63 2.15
C LEU A 15 5.65 -4.99 1.70
N ARG A 16 5.36 -4.87 0.40
CA ARG A 16 4.06 -5.19 -0.19
C ARG A 16 3.73 -6.67 -0.02
N GLN A 17 4.73 -7.56 -0.10
CA GLN A 17 4.50 -8.98 0.14
C GLN A 17 4.01 -9.23 1.57
N LEU A 18 4.54 -8.51 2.57
CA LEU A 18 4.00 -8.58 3.94
C LEU A 18 2.52 -8.21 4.00
N THR A 19 2.10 -7.15 3.28
CA THR A 19 0.68 -6.75 3.16
C THR A 19 -0.16 -7.86 2.55
N LEU A 20 0.29 -8.45 1.44
CA LEU A 20 -0.45 -9.48 0.71
C LEU A 20 -0.55 -10.79 1.51
N ASP A 21 0.53 -11.21 2.17
CA ASP A 21 0.55 -12.40 3.01
C ASP A 21 -0.40 -12.26 4.19
N LEU A 22 -0.40 -11.09 4.83
CA LEU A 22 -1.29 -10.82 5.95
C LEU A 22 -2.76 -10.85 5.52
N LEU A 23 -3.09 -10.24 4.37
CA LEU A 23 -4.43 -10.29 3.81
C LEU A 23 -4.85 -11.72 3.44
N SER A 24 -3.92 -12.50 2.87
CA SER A 24 -4.16 -13.88 2.46
C SER A 24 -4.54 -14.77 3.65
N GLU A 25 -3.84 -14.62 4.79
CA GLU A 25 -4.10 -15.43 5.99
C GLU A 25 -5.23 -14.89 6.88
N LEU A 26 -5.60 -13.61 6.76
CA LEU A 26 -6.67 -13.01 7.57
C LEU A 26 -8.04 -13.68 7.32
N PRO A 27 -8.78 -14.16 8.33
CA PRO A 27 -10.14 -14.65 8.13
C PRO A 27 -11.05 -13.57 7.51
N GLU A 28 -11.78 -13.91 6.44
CA GLU A 28 -12.52 -12.90 5.65
C GLU A 28 -13.62 -12.21 6.49
N GLU A 29 -14.22 -12.94 7.43
CA GLU A 29 -15.20 -12.42 8.38
C GLU A 29 -14.66 -11.25 9.23
N ASN A 30 -13.33 -11.15 9.39
CA ASN A 30 -12.70 -10.10 10.17
C ASN A 30 -12.46 -8.81 9.38
N LEU A 31 -12.67 -8.80 8.06
CA LEU A 31 -12.49 -7.59 7.24
C LEU A 31 -13.37 -6.41 7.72
N SER A 32 -14.53 -6.71 8.29
CA SER A 32 -15.45 -5.68 8.84
C SER A 32 -15.12 -5.25 10.28
N PHE A 33 -14.11 -5.86 10.92
CA PHE A 33 -13.72 -5.53 12.29
C PHE A 33 -12.99 -4.19 12.37
N SER A 34 -13.26 -3.44 13.45
CA SER A 34 -12.61 -2.16 13.77
C SER A 34 -12.11 -2.17 15.22
N VAL A 35 -10.85 -1.77 15.46
CA VAL A 35 -10.29 -1.67 16.83
C VAL A 35 -10.80 -0.44 17.60
N GLY A 36 -11.43 0.52 16.92
CA GLY A 36 -11.93 1.71 17.59
C GLY A 36 -12.39 2.82 16.66
N LYS A 37 -12.98 3.86 17.28
CA LYS A 37 -13.41 5.06 16.56
C LYS A 37 -12.22 5.67 15.82
N ASN A 38 -12.42 6.01 14.55
CA ASN A 38 -11.45 6.59 13.61
C ASN A 38 -10.37 5.65 13.05
N MET A 39 -10.31 4.38 13.47
CA MET A 39 -9.31 3.44 12.94
C MET A 39 -9.76 2.76 11.62
N GLY A 40 -11.03 2.92 11.21
CA GLY A 40 -11.56 2.20 10.05
C GLY A 40 -11.77 0.71 10.33
N THR A 41 -12.19 -0.05 9.32
CA THR A 41 -12.20 -1.51 9.37
C THR A 41 -10.91 -2.07 8.77
N ILE A 42 -10.57 -3.33 9.00
CA ILE A 42 -9.40 -3.96 8.35
C ILE A 42 -9.52 -3.87 6.82
N GLY A 43 -10.68 -4.16 6.26
CA GLY A 43 -10.94 -4.05 4.82
C GLY A 43 -10.72 -2.64 4.28
N LYS A 44 -11.15 -1.61 5.04
CA LYS A 44 -10.89 -0.21 4.70
C LYS A 44 -9.39 0.10 4.71
N GLN A 45 -8.61 -0.50 5.61
CA GLN A 45 -7.15 -0.28 5.65
C GLN A 45 -6.47 -0.80 4.39
N TYR A 46 -6.77 -2.03 3.96
CA TYR A 46 -6.25 -2.58 2.71
C TYR A 46 -6.69 -1.78 1.48
N ARG A 47 -7.97 -1.40 1.41
CA ARG A 47 -8.45 -0.52 0.33
C ARG A 47 -7.70 0.81 0.34
N HIS A 48 -7.44 1.39 1.51
CA HIS A 48 -6.75 2.67 1.62
C HIS A 48 -5.29 2.61 1.17
N ILE A 49 -4.57 1.51 1.45
CA ILE A 49 -3.21 1.28 0.93
C ILE A 49 -3.21 1.36 -0.61
N GLY A 50 -4.12 0.62 -1.28
CA GLY A 50 -4.21 0.65 -2.75
C GLY A 50 -4.72 1.99 -3.30
N ASP A 51 -5.68 2.62 -2.64
CA ASP A 51 -6.18 3.96 -2.98
C ASP A 51 -5.06 5.01 -3.02
N VAL A 52 -4.18 5.00 -2.01
CA VAL A 52 -3.05 5.92 -1.94
C VAL A 52 -2.06 5.60 -3.04
N GLN A 53 -1.78 4.32 -3.31
CA GLN A 53 -0.94 3.93 -4.44
C GLN A 53 -1.48 4.41 -5.80
N ILE A 54 -2.80 4.43 -6.02
CA ILE A 54 -3.38 5.04 -7.22
C ILE A 54 -2.97 6.51 -7.35
N CYS A 55 -2.98 7.27 -6.24
CA CYS A 55 -2.54 8.67 -6.26
C CYS A 55 -1.07 8.78 -6.66
N TYR A 56 -0.22 7.83 -6.26
CA TYR A 56 1.18 7.79 -6.61
C TYR A 56 1.38 7.39 -8.08
N ASN A 57 0.65 6.39 -8.58
CA ASN A 57 0.62 6.04 -10.01
C ASN A 57 0.24 7.24 -10.86
N GLU A 58 -0.84 7.95 -10.51
CA GLU A 58 -1.27 9.16 -11.21
C GLU A 58 -0.24 10.29 -11.11
N ALA A 59 0.45 10.42 -9.97
CA ALA A 59 1.51 11.40 -9.81
C ALA A 59 2.72 11.12 -10.74
N ILE A 60 3.08 9.85 -10.94
CA ILE A 60 4.10 9.45 -11.92
C ILE A 60 3.64 9.79 -13.34
N LYS A 61 2.35 9.58 -13.67
CA LYS A 61 1.82 9.93 -14.99
C LYS A 61 1.83 11.43 -15.26
N THR A 62 1.34 12.21 -14.30
CA THR A 62 1.01 13.64 -14.47
C THR A 62 2.11 14.59 -14.01
N GLY A 63 3.07 14.11 -13.22
CA GLY A 63 4.12 14.93 -12.61
C GLY A 63 3.64 15.76 -11.41
N LYS A 64 2.50 15.42 -10.80
CA LYS A 64 1.96 16.14 -9.64
C LYS A 64 1.09 15.24 -8.75
N VAL A 65 1.25 15.34 -7.44
CA VAL A 65 0.38 14.63 -6.50
C VAL A 65 -1.01 15.27 -6.41
N ASP A 66 -2.03 14.42 -6.33
CA ASP A 66 -3.42 14.81 -6.13
C ASP A 66 -4.17 13.75 -5.31
N PHE A 67 -4.24 13.93 -4.00
CA PHE A 67 -4.97 13.04 -3.09
C PHE A 67 -6.49 13.25 -3.12
N GLY A 68 -6.99 14.20 -3.92
CA GLY A 68 -8.42 14.49 -4.05
C GLY A 68 -9.12 13.68 -5.13
N LYS A 69 -8.39 12.97 -6.00
CA LYS A 69 -8.92 12.42 -7.26
C LYS A 69 -8.83 10.90 -7.39
N TYR A 70 -9.53 10.18 -6.52
CA TYR A 70 -9.83 8.77 -6.82
C TYR A 70 -11.21 8.38 -6.28
N ARG A 71 -11.91 7.56 -7.07
CA ARG A 71 -13.21 6.98 -6.67
C ARG A 71 -12.92 5.78 -5.79
N ARG A 72 -13.30 5.87 -4.52
CA ARG A 72 -13.26 4.75 -3.58
C ARG A 72 -14.27 3.69 -4.01
N ASP A 73 -13.80 2.50 -4.36
CA ASP A 73 -14.66 1.34 -4.47
C ASP A 73 -14.80 0.70 -3.09
N TYR A 74 -15.86 1.02 -2.37
CA TYR A 74 -16.13 0.42 -1.05
C TYR A 74 -16.50 -1.06 -1.14
N SER A 75 -16.84 -1.57 -2.35
CA SER A 75 -17.30 -2.95 -2.52
C SER A 75 -16.18 -3.99 -2.41
N VAL A 76 -14.91 -3.56 -2.44
CA VAL A 76 -13.77 -4.45 -2.22
C VAL A 76 -13.53 -4.71 -0.73
N GLU A 77 -13.90 -3.80 0.17
CA GLU A 77 -13.54 -3.86 1.60
C GLU A 77 -14.03 -5.12 2.32
N THR A 78 -15.02 -5.82 1.78
CA THR A 78 -15.63 -7.01 2.40
C THR A 78 -15.26 -8.31 1.69
N SER A 79 -14.31 -8.29 0.76
CA SER A 79 -13.88 -9.49 0.04
C SER A 79 -12.37 -9.54 -0.05
N LYS A 80 -11.78 -10.59 0.53
CA LYS A 80 -10.34 -10.81 0.51
C LYS A 80 -9.82 -10.92 -0.92
N MET A 81 -10.52 -11.70 -1.75
CA MET A 81 -10.16 -11.92 -3.15
C MET A 81 -10.14 -10.60 -3.94
N LYS A 82 -11.18 -9.76 -3.79
CA LYS A 82 -11.21 -8.46 -4.47
C LYS A 82 -10.12 -7.51 -3.99
N LEU A 83 -9.78 -7.52 -2.71
CA LEU A 83 -8.67 -6.71 -2.18
C LEU A 83 -7.32 -7.17 -2.73
N LEU A 84 -7.08 -8.48 -2.83
CA LEU A 84 -5.87 -9.04 -3.43
C LEU A 84 -5.76 -8.65 -4.91
N GLU A 85 -6.84 -8.84 -5.68
CA GLU A 85 -6.92 -8.45 -7.09
C GLU A 85 -6.66 -6.94 -7.26
N PHE A 86 -7.32 -6.13 -6.44
CA PHE A 86 -7.15 -4.68 -6.45
C PHE A 86 -5.70 -4.24 -6.19
N LEU A 87 -5.06 -4.81 -5.16
CA LEU A 87 -3.66 -4.49 -4.83
C LEU A 87 -2.71 -4.94 -5.94
N GLU A 88 -2.96 -6.09 -6.56
CA GLU A 88 -2.14 -6.59 -7.66
C GLU A 88 -2.28 -5.71 -8.92
N GLU A 89 -3.50 -5.28 -9.25
CA GLU A 89 -3.75 -4.37 -10.37
C GLU A 89 -2.96 -3.05 -10.23
N VAL A 90 -3.02 -2.42 -9.05
CA VAL A 90 -2.30 -1.16 -8.81
C VAL A 90 -0.79 -1.37 -8.77
N ASN A 91 -0.31 -2.54 -8.35
CA ASN A 91 1.12 -2.93 -8.39
C ASN A 91 1.64 -3.03 -9.81
N MET A 92 0.94 -3.77 -10.67
CA MET A 92 1.31 -3.94 -12.08
C MET A 92 1.39 -2.59 -12.79
N GLU A 93 0.44 -1.69 -12.51
CA GLU A 93 0.46 -0.34 -13.07
C GLU A 93 1.68 0.47 -12.57
N MET A 94 1.98 0.43 -11.28
CA MET A 94 3.15 1.13 -10.72
C MET A 94 4.46 0.66 -11.38
N LEU A 95 4.65 -0.66 -11.48
CA LEU A 95 5.84 -1.26 -12.09
C LEU A 95 6.03 -0.77 -13.53
N LYS A 96 4.97 -0.81 -14.32
CA LYS A 96 4.99 -0.29 -15.69
C LYS A 96 5.36 1.20 -15.75
N LEU A 97 4.77 2.02 -14.89
CA LEU A 97 5.02 3.46 -14.87
C LEU A 97 6.45 3.81 -14.46
N ILE A 98 7.02 3.08 -13.50
CA ILE A 98 8.41 3.27 -13.06
C ILE A 98 9.38 2.95 -14.21
N GLU A 99 9.12 1.90 -14.99
CA GLU A 99 9.91 1.56 -16.17
C GLU A 99 9.79 2.62 -17.28
N GLU A 100 8.59 3.13 -17.53
CA GLU A 100 8.33 4.11 -18.59
C GLU A 100 8.81 5.54 -18.25
N LYS A 101 8.90 5.89 -16.96
CA LYS A 101 9.07 7.28 -16.50
C LYS A 101 10.14 7.46 -15.43
N GLU A 102 11.29 6.82 -15.60
CA GLU A 102 12.39 6.80 -14.63
C GLU A 102 12.91 8.20 -14.20
N ASP A 103 12.82 9.20 -15.08
CA ASP A 103 13.33 10.56 -14.85
C ASP A 103 12.23 11.59 -14.50
N VAL A 104 11.02 11.13 -14.20
CA VAL A 104 9.92 12.04 -13.83
C VAL A 104 10.28 12.87 -12.60
N LYS A 105 9.86 14.14 -12.61
CA LYS A 105 9.84 15.02 -11.44
C LYS A 105 8.40 15.25 -11.04
N ILE A 106 8.11 15.02 -9.77
CA ILE A 106 6.75 15.04 -9.23
C ILE A 106 6.61 16.23 -8.29
N ASP A 107 5.63 17.07 -8.57
CA ASP A 107 5.27 18.20 -7.72
C ASP A 107 4.53 17.73 -6.46
N TRP A 108 5.21 17.84 -5.34
CA TRP A 108 4.69 17.68 -3.99
C TRP A 108 4.51 19.06 -3.37
N PHE A 109 3.36 19.68 -3.64
CA PHE A 109 2.95 20.96 -3.05
C PHE A 109 3.99 22.09 -3.18
N GLY A 110 4.68 22.16 -4.32
CA GLY A 110 5.72 23.14 -4.61
C GLY A 110 7.14 22.58 -4.57
N GLU A 111 7.35 21.44 -3.93
CA GLU A 111 8.62 20.72 -3.94
C GLU A 111 8.66 19.71 -5.11
N LYS A 112 9.81 19.57 -5.77
CA LYS A 112 9.96 18.64 -6.91
C LYS A 112 10.73 17.41 -6.46
N LEU A 113 9.99 16.34 -6.17
CA LEU A 113 10.58 15.04 -5.85
C LEU A 113 10.98 14.29 -7.11
N ASN A 114 12.05 13.52 -7.01
CA ASN A 114 12.39 12.48 -7.98
C ASN A 114 11.60 11.19 -7.67
N LEU A 115 11.72 10.17 -8.54
CA LEU A 115 10.99 8.91 -8.39
C LEU A 115 11.40 8.10 -7.14
N GLU A 116 12.65 8.21 -6.70
CA GLU A 116 13.16 7.53 -5.50
C GLU A 116 12.54 8.14 -4.23
N GLU A 117 12.54 9.47 -4.11
CA GLU A 117 11.90 10.19 -3.01
C GLU A 117 10.39 9.95 -2.97
N HIS A 118 9.76 9.92 -4.15
CA HIS A 118 8.35 9.60 -4.28
C HIS A 118 8.05 8.17 -3.83
N LEU A 119 8.81 7.18 -4.29
CA LEU A 119 8.62 5.78 -3.89
C LEU A 119 8.89 5.57 -2.39
N ASN A 120 9.91 6.22 -1.84
CA ASN A 120 10.19 6.16 -0.41
C ASN A 120 9.02 6.69 0.43
N SER A 121 8.34 7.74 -0.03
CA SER A 121 7.14 8.27 0.65
C SER A 121 5.98 7.26 0.66
N LEU A 122 5.84 6.44 -0.39
CA LEU A 122 4.85 5.36 -0.44
C LEU A 122 5.18 4.25 0.55
N ILE A 123 6.46 3.85 0.60
CA ILE A 123 6.96 2.84 1.53
C ILE A 123 6.68 3.28 2.98
N GLU A 124 6.96 4.53 3.33
CA GLU A 124 6.70 5.07 4.66
C GLU A 124 5.20 5.07 5.02
N HIS A 125 4.33 5.41 4.06
CA HIS A 125 2.88 5.35 4.23
C HIS A 125 2.37 3.93 4.46
N GLU A 126 2.89 2.94 3.74
CA GLU A 126 2.49 1.54 3.93
C GLU A 126 3.03 0.95 5.25
N ILE A 127 4.24 1.34 5.68
CA ILE A 127 4.78 0.99 7.02
C ILE A 127 3.88 1.54 8.14
N LEU A 128 3.34 2.76 8.00
CA LEU A 128 2.38 3.29 8.95
C LEU A 128 1.16 2.36 9.08
N HIS A 129 0.62 1.89 7.95
CA HIS A 129 -0.50 0.96 7.95
C HIS A 129 -0.14 -0.44 8.45
N HIS A 130 1.09 -0.90 8.26
CA HIS A 130 1.57 -2.12 8.93
C HIS A 130 1.49 -2.00 10.44
N GLY A 131 1.90 -0.85 10.99
CA GLY A 131 1.75 -0.55 12.42
C GLY A 131 0.30 -0.64 12.89
N GLU A 132 -0.65 -0.10 12.11
CA GLU A 132 -2.08 -0.21 12.41
C GLU A 132 -2.57 -1.66 12.32
N LEU A 133 -2.22 -2.38 11.26
CA LEU A 133 -2.60 -3.79 11.03
C LEU A 133 -2.09 -4.69 12.16
N VAL A 134 -0.89 -4.45 12.70
CA VAL A 134 -0.38 -5.17 13.88
C VAL A 134 -1.34 -5.04 15.06
N VAL A 135 -1.90 -3.84 15.31
CA VAL A 135 -2.88 -3.64 16.39
C VAL A 135 -4.13 -4.50 16.17
N TYR A 136 -4.65 -4.55 14.93
CA TYR A 136 -5.80 -5.38 14.59
C TYR A 136 -5.58 -6.86 14.88
N ILE A 137 -4.46 -7.40 14.41
CA ILE A 137 -4.12 -8.82 14.55
C ILE A 137 -3.96 -9.19 16.02
N ARG A 138 -3.30 -8.34 16.81
CA ARG A 138 -3.13 -8.55 18.26
C ARG A 138 -4.46 -8.48 19.03
N VAL A 139 -5.35 -7.55 18.68
CA VAL A 139 -6.66 -7.43 19.34
C VAL A 139 -7.57 -8.63 19.04
N LEU A 140 -7.48 -9.18 17.83
CA LEU A 140 -8.23 -10.36 17.42
C LEU A 140 -7.60 -11.69 17.87
N ASP A 141 -6.46 -11.65 18.57
CA ASP A 141 -5.67 -12.83 18.98
C ASP A 141 -5.34 -13.76 17.80
N LEU A 142 -5.03 -13.17 16.64
CA LEU A 142 -4.66 -13.89 15.43
C LEU A 142 -3.15 -14.08 15.35
N LYS A 143 -2.74 -15.13 14.65
CA LYS A 143 -1.33 -15.34 14.30
C LYS A 143 -0.94 -14.45 13.13
N PHE A 144 0.31 -14.01 13.13
CA PHE A 144 0.92 -13.39 11.97
C PHE A 144 1.40 -14.46 10.98
N PRO A 145 1.42 -14.17 9.67
CA PRO A 145 2.10 -14.98 8.67
C PRO A 145 3.59 -15.15 8.98
N GLU A 146 4.20 -16.22 8.46
CA GLU A 146 5.63 -16.49 8.65
C GLU A 146 6.51 -15.33 8.16
N SER A 147 6.12 -14.66 7.07
CA SER A 147 6.85 -13.53 6.50
C SER A 147 6.99 -12.34 7.45
N TRP A 148 6.09 -12.19 8.42
CA TRP A 148 6.14 -11.16 9.46
C TRP A 148 7.05 -11.54 10.64
N GLY A 149 7.58 -12.77 10.67
CA GLY A 149 8.30 -13.31 11.81
C GLY A 149 9.54 -12.53 12.23
N MET A 150 10.21 -11.85 11.29
CA MET A 150 11.37 -11.00 11.61
C MET A 150 11.01 -9.65 12.23
N TRP A 151 9.74 -9.23 12.14
CA TRP A 151 9.29 -7.88 12.50
C TRP A 151 8.28 -7.86 13.66
N GLY A 152 7.57 -8.96 13.93
CA GLY A 152 6.38 -8.95 14.78
C GLY A 152 6.15 -10.16 15.68
N LEU A 153 7.15 -11.04 15.86
CA LEU A 153 7.13 -12.13 16.84
C LEU A 153 7.98 -11.79 18.08
#